data_AF-A0A1V1P2F2-F1
#
_entry.id   AF-A0A1V1P2F2-F1
#
_cell.length_a   1.000
_cell.length_b   1.000
_cell.length_c   1.000
_cell.angle_alpha   90.00
_cell.angle_beta   90.00
_cell.angle_gamma   90.00
#
_symmetry.space_group_name_H-M   'P 1'
#
loop_
_entity.id
_entity.type
_entity.pdbx_description
1 polymer ?
#
loop_
_entity_poly.entity_id
_entity_poly.type
_entity_poly.pdbx_seq_one_letter_code
_entity_poly.pdbx_strand_id
1 'polypeptide(L)'
;MTFVLIKAGRFMMGSPSNEPERDRDENQHEVILTKDYYMQTTEVTQGQWKAVMGNNPSDFKACGDQCPVENVSWNDTGIYSKIKSNG
;
A
#
# COMPACT_ATOMS: atom_id res chain seq x y z
N MET A 1 -12.36 -2.45 -6.25
CA MET A 1 -11.11 -1.68 -6.10
C MET A 1 -11.21 -0.44 -6.95
N THR A 2 -10.83 0.71 -6.42
CA THR A 2 -10.78 1.96 -7.16
C THR A 2 -9.32 2.40 -7.26
N PHE A 3 -8.88 2.74 -8.46
CA PHE A 3 -7.52 3.20 -8.74
C PHE A 3 -7.55 4.61 -9.28
N VAL A 4 -6.57 5.42 -8.86
CA VAL A 4 -6.34 6.76 -9.38
C VAL A 4 -5.04 6.79 -10.19
N LEU A 5 -5.04 7.55 -11.28
CA LEU A 5 -3.84 7.78 -12.09
C LEU A 5 -2.96 8.83 -11.40
N ILE A 6 -1.75 8.43 -11.03
CA ILE A 6 -0.70 9.34 -10.58
C ILE A 6 0.16 9.70 -11.78
N LYS A 7 0.25 10.99 -12.07
CA LYS A 7 1.04 11.51 -13.19
C LYS A 7 2.54 11.45 -12.88
N ALA A 8 3.33 11.17 -13.91
CA ALA A 8 4.77 11.36 -13.88
C ALA A 8 5.11 12.77 -13.39
N GLY A 9 6.17 12.88 -12.58
CA GLY A 9 6.48 14.13 -11.90
C GLY A 9 7.67 14.00 -10.97
N ARG A 10 7.90 15.07 -10.20
CA ARG A 10 8.94 15.12 -9.18
C ARG A 10 8.35 15.61 -7.87
N PHE A 11 8.87 15.13 -6.76
CA PHE A 11 8.51 15.60 -5.42
C PHE A 11 9.70 15.41 -4.46
N MET A 12 9.64 16.09 -3.32
CA MET A 12 10.62 15.93 -2.24
C MET A 12 10.12 14.82 -1.29
N MET A 13 10.90 13.74 -1.13
CA MET A 13 10.59 12.64 -0.23
C MET A 13 11.42 12.75 1.06
N GLY A 14 10.80 12.46 2.21
CA GLY A 14 11.37 12.66 3.55
C GLY A 14 10.82 13.92 4.23
N SER A 15 11.22 14.15 5.47
CA SER A 15 10.72 15.24 6.33
C SER A 15 11.80 16.28 6.64
N PRO A 16 11.44 17.58 6.78
CA PRO A 16 12.36 18.62 7.22
C PRO A 16 13.08 18.26 8.51
N SER A 17 14.32 18.73 8.67
CA SER A 17 15.16 18.39 9.83
C SER A 17 14.58 18.83 11.18
N ASN A 18 13.59 19.73 11.18
CA ASN A 18 12.92 20.27 12.35
C ASN A 18 11.47 19.79 12.50
N GLU A 19 11.01 18.82 11.70
CA GLU A 19 9.68 18.23 11.87
C GLU A 19 9.65 17.41 13.19
N PRO A 20 8.69 17.67 14.09
CA PRO A 20 8.52 16.86 15.29
C PRO A 20 8.31 15.38 14.95
N GLU A 21 8.85 14.47 15.79
CA GLU A 21 8.69 13.01 15.67
C GLU A 21 9.35 12.35 14.45
N ARG A 22 10.09 13.11 13.64
CA ARG A 22 10.92 12.58 12.55
C ARG A 22 11.94 11.54 13.02
N ASP A 23 12.05 10.45 12.27
CA ASP A 23 13.10 9.45 12.40
C ASP A 23 14.40 9.82 11.67
N ARG A 24 15.51 9.14 12.03
CA ARG A 24 16.86 9.49 11.55
C ARG A 24 17.05 9.29 10.05
N ASP A 25 16.27 8.42 9.43
CA ASP A 25 16.37 8.01 8.03
C ASP A 25 15.47 8.80 7.08
N GLU A 26 14.64 9.71 7.57
CA GLU A 26 13.73 10.52 6.75
C GLU A 26 14.41 11.73 6.05
N ASN A 27 15.64 11.57 5.54
CA ASN A 27 16.39 12.67 4.93
C ASN A 27 15.76 13.10 3.60
N GLN A 28 15.55 14.41 3.44
CA GLN A 28 14.92 14.96 2.24
C GLN A 28 15.79 14.77 0.99
N HIS A 29 15.20 14.22 -0.07
CA HIS A 29 15.81 14.07 -1.39
C HIS A 29 14.76 14.14 -2.50
N GLU A 30 15.15 14.61 -3.69
CA GLU A 30 14.25 14.70 -4.84
C GLU A 30 14.04 13.31 -5.47
N VAL A 31 12.77 12.93 -5.65
CA VAL A 31 12.37 11.70 -6.35
C VAL A 31 11.69 12.09 -7.67
N ILE A 32 12.10 11.44 -8.76
CA ILE A 32 11.55 11.64 -10.10
C ILE A 32 10.90 10.34 -10.58
N LEU A 33 9.59 10.38 -10.82
CA LEU A 33 8.84 9.29 -11.43
C LEU A 33 8.66 9.60 -12.92
N THR A 34 9.25 8.77 -13.77
CA THR A 34 9.35 9.04 -15.22
C THR A 34 8.15 8.54 -16.02
N LYS A 35 7.23 7.80 -15.38
CA LYS A 35 6.04 7.23 -16.00
C LYS A 35 4.83 7.42 -15.09
N ASP A 36 3.67 7.58 -15.71
CA ASP A 36 2.39 7.50 -15.03
C ASP A 36 2.21 6.09 -14.46
N TYR A 37 1.52 5.99 -13.32
CA TYR A 37 1.14 4.71 -12.73
C TYR A 37 -0.19 4.84 -11.99
N TYR A 38 -0.86 3.71 -11.77
CA TYR A 38 -2.10 3.67 -11.00
C TYR A 38 -1.82 3.26 -9.56
N MET A 39 -2.50 3.89 -8.60
CA MET A 39 -2.46 3.51 -7.20
C MET A 39 -3.89 3.27 -6.68
N GLN A 40 -4.07 2.22 -5.88
CA GLN A 40 -5.36 1.97 -5.23
C GLN A 40 -5.62 3.09 -4.22
N THR A 41 -6.87 3.56 -4.15
CA THR A 41 -7.25 4.70 -3.28
C THR A 41 -7.40 4.34 -1.80
N THR A 42 -7.28 3.07 -1.45
CA THR A 42 -7.39 2.52 -0.10
C THR A 42 -6.36 1.41 0.07
N GLU A 43 -6.08 1.01 1.32
CA GLU A 43 -5.43 -0.27 1.57
C GLU A 43 -6.24 -1.43 0.97
N VAL A 44 -5.58 -2.57 0.80
CA VAL A 44 -6.25 -3.83 0.44
C VAL A 44 -7.15 -4.22 1.59
N THR A 45 -8.44 -4.44 1.30
CA THR A 45 -9.41 -4.78 2.35
C THR A 45 -9.40 -6.27 2.68
N GLN A 46 -9.89 -6.65 3.86
CA GLN A 46 -10.07 -8.05 4.26
C GLN A 46 -10.93 -8.82 3.25
N GLY A 47 -11.97 -8.20 2.69
CA GLY A 47 -12.79 -8.79 1.64
C GLY A 47 -12.02 -9.04 0.33
N GLN A 48 -11.20 -8.07 -0.09
CA GLN A 48 -10.35 -8.19 -1.28
C GLN A 48 -9.28 -9.29 -1.09
N TRP A 49 -8.65 -9.33 0.07
CA TRP A 49 -7.68 -10.37 0.41
C TRP A 49 -8.31 -11.76 0.36
N LYS A 50 -9.45 -11.98 1.06
CA LYS A 50 -10.19 -13.25 1.04
C LYS A 50 -10.52 -13.72 -0.37
N ALA A 51 -10.94 -12.80 -1.24
CA ALA A 51 -11.32 -13.14 -2.61
C ALA A 51 -10.14 -13.68 -3.45
N VAL A 52 -8.91 -13.29 -3.12
CA VAL A 52 -7.70 -13.70 -3.85
C VAL A 52 -6.98 -14.86 -3.16
N MET A 53 -6.86 -14.81 -1.83
CA MET A 53 -6.04 -15.73 -1.04
C MET A 53 -6.85 -16.84 -0.36
N GLY A 54 -8.17 -16.71 -0.28
CA GLY A 54 -9.07 -17.71 0.32
C GLY A 54 -9.06 -17.76 1.86
N ASN A 55 -8.32 -16.88 2.53
CA ASN A 55 -8.23 -16.81 4.00
C ASN A 55 -8.33 -15.36 4.50
N ASN A 56 -8.35 -15.15 5.82
CA ASN A 56 -8.27 -13.82 6.45
C ASN A 56 -7.39 -13.86 7.71
N PRO A 57 -6.13 -13.38 7.63
CA PRO A 57 -5.20 -13.42 8.76
C PRO A 57 -5.42 -12.32 9.80
N SER A 58 -6.20 -11.29 9.48
CA SER A 58 -6.40 -10.11 10.32
C SER A 58 -6.91 -10.45 11.71
N ASP A 59 -6.32 -9.89 12.76
CA ASP A 59 -6.83 -9.96 14.13
C ASP A 59 -8.14 -9.17 14.30
N PHE A 60 -8.25 -8.00 13.65
CA PHE A 60 -9.41 -7.12 13.74
C PHE A 60 -10.54 -7.52 12.77
N LYS A 61 -10.99 -8.77 12.83
CA LYS A 61 -12.03 -9.31 11.91
C LYS A 61 -13.41 -8.68 12.11
N ALA A 62 -13.70 -8.21 13.32
CA ALA A 62 -15.02 -7.73 13.71
C ALA A 62 -15.45 -6.44 12.99
N CYS A 63 -14.52 -5.68 12.43
CA CYS A 63 -14.84 -4.44 11.71
C CYS A 63 -15.32 -4.68 10.26
N GLY A 64 -15.13 -5.90 9.74
CA GLY A 64 -15.75 -6.37 8.49
C GLY A 64 -14.91 -6.20 7.22
N ASP A 65 -15.49 -6.60 6.09
CA ASP A 65 -14.79 -6.80 4.81
C ASP A 65 -14.19 -5.53 4.18
N GLN A 66 -14.61 -4.35 4.65
CA GLN A 66 -14.13 -3.06 4.17
C GLN A 66 -12.93 -2.54 4.97
N CYS A 67 -12.56 -3.21 6.07
CA CYS A 67 -11.35 -2.87 6.81
C CYS A 67 -10.10 -3.30 6.06
N PRO A 68 -8.96 -2.62 6.28
CA PRO A 68 -7.66 -3.08 5.82
C PRO A 68 -7.37 -4.50 6.32
N VAL A 69 -6.74 -5.30 5.47
CA VAL A 69 -6.12 -6.55 5.91
C VAL A 69 -4.85 -6.23 6.69
N GLU A 70 -4.69 -6.83 7.86
CA GLU A 70 -3.46 -6.80 8.65
C GLU A 70 -3.01 -8.22 9.03
N ASN A 71 -1.85 -8.32 9.70
CA ASN A 71 -1.15 -9.56 10.03
C ASN A 71 -0.74 -10.39 8.80
N VAL A 72 -0.33 -9.71 7.73
CA VAL A 72 0.19 -10.32 6.49
C VAL A 72 1.70 -10.09 6.39
N SER A 73 2.45 -11.10 5.93
CA SER A 73 3.88 -10.95 5.71
C SER A 73 4.18 -10.31 4.35
N TRP A 74 5.39 -9.76 4.19
CA TRP A 74 5.86 -9.25 2.90
C TRP A 74 5.85 -10.33 1.79
N ASN A 75 6.10 -11.59 2.15
CA ASN A 75 6.02 -12.69 1.18
C ASN A 75 4.57 -12.93 0.73
N ASP A 76 3.61 -12.87 1.65
CA ASP A 76 2.20 -13.07 1.32
C ASP A 76 1.66 -11.96 0.40
N THR A 77 2.08 -10.70 0.61
CA THR A 77 1.69 -9.59 -0.27
C THR A 77 2.26 -9.74 -1.69
N GLY A 78 3.46 -10.32 -1.81
CA GLY A 78 4.05 -10.71 -3.09
C GLY A 78 3.26 -11.80 -3.81
N ILE A 79 2.77 -12.81 -3.08
CA ILE A 79 1.90 -13.87 -3.63
C ILE A 79 0.55 -13.28 -4.05
N TYR A 80 -0.09 -12.48 -3.19
CA TYR A 80 -1.35 -11.79 -3.48
C TYR A 80 -1.28 -11.01 -4.79
N SER A 81 -0.22 -10.21 -4.96
CA SER A 81 -0.02 -9.38 -6.15
C SER A 81 0.12 -10.22 -7.43
N LYS A 82 0.84 -11.34 -7.36
CA LYS A 82 1.01 -12.27 -8.50
C LYS A 82 -0.28 -12.97 -8.89
N ILE A 83 -1.07 -13.43 -7.92
CA ILE A 83 -2.36 -14.07 -8.21
C ILE A 83 -3.30 -13.04 -8.83
N LYS A 84 -3.38 -11.84 -8.25
CA LYS A 84 -4.26 -10.77 -8.74
C LYS A 84 -3.89 -10.25 -10.13
N SER A 85 -2.62 -10.29 -10.53
CA SER A 85 -2.16 -9.89 -11.87
C SER A 85 -2.39 -10.95 -12.95
N ASN A 86 -2.57 -12.22 -12.57
CA ASN A 86 -2.71 -13.34 -13.50
C ASN A 86 -4.17 -13.74 -13.79
N GLY A 87 -5.15 -13.04 -13.20
CA GLY A 87 -6.57 -13.23 -13.42
C GLY A 87 -7.29 -11.92 -13.66
#